data_AF-A0A928B1H6-F1
#
_entry.id   AF-A0A928B1H6-F1
#
_cell.length_a   1.000
_cell.length_b   1.000
_cell.length_c   1.000
_cell.angle_alpha   90.00
_cell.angle_beta   90.00
_cell.angle_gamma   90.00
#
_symmetry.space_group_name_H-M   'P 1'
#
loop_
_entity.id
_entity.type
_entity.pdbx_description
1 polymer ?
#
loop_
_entity_poly.entity_id
_entity_poly.type
_entity_poly.pdbx_seq_one_letter_code
_entity_poly.pdbx_strand_id
1 'polypeptide(L)' 'MSKEYYKKKLIDLRRYISDEREAKKRDNDSYARLIKNASSSYSKASYRKNKIDKAAYHDRRIEGWKAEIERTKDALRRCR' A
#
# COMPACT_ATOMS: atom_id res chain seq x y z
N MET A 1 -17.92 -0.85 20.82
CA MET A 1 -16.74 -1.57 20.28
C MET A 1 -15.87 -2.02 21.44
N SER A 2 -15.54 -3.32 21.52
CA SER A 2 -14.70 -3.85 22.60
C SER A 2 -13.23 -3.47 22.43
N LYS A 3 -12.49 -3.39 23.55
CA LYS A 3 -11.03 -3.22 23.58
C LYS A 3 -10.33 -4.28 22.72
N GLU A 4 -10.84 -5.51 22.70
CA GLU A 4 -10.29 -6.62 21.90
C GLU A 4 -10.41 -6.38 20.39
N TYR A 5 -11.53 -5.80 19.95
CA TYR A 5 -11.75 -5.48 18.54
C TYR A 5 -10.66 -4.52 18.04
N TYR A 6 -10.38 -3.46 18.78
CA TYR A 6 -9.36 -2.48 18.38
C TYR A 6 -7.95 -3.06 18.40
N LYS A 7 -7.64 -3.95 19.35
CA LYS A 7 -6.36 -4.69 19.37
C LYS A 7 -6.19 -5.56 18.13
N LYS A 8 -7.21 -6.33 17.75
CA LYS A 8 -7.20 -7.16 16.53
C LYS A 8 -7.04 -6.28 15.28
N LYS A 9 -7.81 -5.19 15.20
CA LYS A 9 -7.73 -4.23 14.09
C LYS A 9 -6.33 -3.65 13.92
N LEU A 10 -5.61 -3.34 15.01
CA LEU A 10 -4.23 -2.85 14.94
C LEU A 10 -3.27 -3.88 14.32
N ILE A 11 -3.45 -5.17 14.63
CA ILE A 11 -2.64 -6.25 14.03
C ILE A 11 -2.93 -6.34 12.54
N ASP A 12 -4.21 -6.35 12.15
CA ASP A 12 -4.62 -6.42 10.75
C ASP A 12 -4.10 -5.22 9.94
N LEU A 13 -4.21 -3.99 10.46
CA LEU A 13 -3.69 -2.79 9.79
C LEU A 13 -2.18 -2.83 9.57
N ARG A 14 -1.42 -3.34 10.55
CA ARG A 14 0.03 -3.54 10.40
C ARG A 14 0.34 -4.58 9.33
N ARG A 15 -0.42 -5.69 9.30
CA ARG A 15 -0.31 -6.70 8.24
C ARG A 15 -0.57 -6.07 6.86
N TYR A 16 -1.66 -5.30 6.70
CA TYR A 16 -1.98 -4.65 5.43
C TYR A 16 -0.89 -3.71 4.92
N ILE A 17 -0.26 -2.94 5.82
CA ILE A 17 0.90 -2.10 5.43
C ILE A 17 2.06 -2.96 4.91
N SER A 18 2.34 -4.09 5.56
CA SER A 18 3.40 -5.01 5.12
C SER A 18 3.07 -5.61 3.75
N ASP A 19 1.86 -6.13 3.60
CA ASP A 19 1.39 -6.76 2.35
C ASP A 19 1.44 -5.78 1.17
N GLU A 20 1.06 -4.51 1.40
CA GLU A 20 1.07 -3.49 0.35
C GLU A 20 2.47 -3.04 -0.02
N ARG A 21 3.43 -3.03 0.92
CA ARG A 21 4.84 -2.79 0.61
C ARG A 21 5.40 -3.87 -0.31
N GLU A 22 5.06 -5.12 -0.05
CA GLU A 22 5.44 -6.25 -0.92
C GLU A 22 4.70 -6.21 -2.26
N ALA A 23 3.43 -5.81 -2.29
CA ALA A 23 2.71 -5.56 -3.54
C ALA A 23 3.37 -4.46 -4.36
N LYS A 24 3.76 -3.34 -3.74
CA LYS A 24 4.47 -2.23 -4.41
C LYS A 24 5.79 -2.69 -5.04
N LYS A 25 6.56 -3.52 -4.33
CA LYS A 25 7.81 -4.10 -4.87
C LYS A 25 7.53 -4.96 -6.10
N ARG A 26 6.58 -5.91 -5.98
CA ARG A 26 6.18 -6.80 -7.09
C ARG A 26 5.70 -6.04 -8.32
N ASP A 27 4.85 -5.03 -8.14
CA ASP A 27 4.33 -4.22 -9.25
C ASP A 27 5.45 -3.40 -9.91
N ASN A 28 6.34 -2.81 -9.12
CA ASN A 28 7.50 -2.08 -9.64
C ASN A 28 8.42 -2.96 -10.49
N ASP A 29 8.69 -4.17 -10.03
CA ASP A 29 9.51 -5.15 -10.76
C ASP A 29 8.80 -5.64 -12.03
N SER A 30 7.50 -5.89 -11.95
CA SER A 30 6.67 -6.26 -13.09
C SER A 30 6.72 -5.19 -14.19
N TYR A 31 6.44 -3.92 -13.85
CA TYR A 31 6.54 -2.83 -14.82
C TYR A 31 7.96 -2.62 -15.34
N ALA A 32 8.99 -2.81 -14.50
CA ALA A 32 10.38 -2.73 -14.96
C ALA A 32 10.69 -3.80 -16.03
N ARG A 33 10.21 -5.04 -15.85
CA ARG A 33 10.34 -6.12 -16.85
C ARG A 33 9.58 -5.78 -18.13
N LEU A 34 8.35 -5.25 -18.02
CA LEU A 34 7.57 -4.82 -19.19
C LEU A 34 8.28 -3.71 -19.98
N ILE A 35 8.86 -2.72 -19.30
CA ILE A 35 9.64 -1.64 -19.93
C ILE A 35 10.87 -2.21 -20.66
N LYS A 36 11.57 -3.17 -20.03
CA LYS A 36 12.76 -3.81 -20.62
C LYS A 36 12.42 -4.58 -21.90
N ASN A 37 11.32 -5.33 -21.88
CA ASN A 37 10.95 -6.25 -22.97
C ASN A 37 10.09 -5.59 -24.07
N ALA A 38 9.53 -4.41 -23.82
CA ALA A 38 8.72 -3.70 -24.81
C ALA A 38 9.55 -3.27 -26.03
N SER A 39 9.05 -3.57 -27.24
CA SER A 39 9.74 -3.21 -28.48
C SER A 39 9.42 -1.80 -28.96
N SER A 40 8.21 -1.28 -28.69
CA SER A 40 7.81 0.08 -29.11
C SER A 40 8.14 1.15 -28.07
N SER A 41 8.48 2.35 -28.56
CA SER A 41 8.70 3.54 -27.73
C SER A 41 7.44 3.95 -26.95
N TYR A 42 6.28 3.86 -27.60
CA TYR A 42 4.98 4.17 -27.00
C TYR A 42 4.67 3.25 -25.81
N SER A 43 4.80 1.93 -25.97
CA SER A 43 4.56 0.97 -24.87
C SER A 43 5.51 1.21 -23.70
N LYS A 44 6.80 1.49 -23.97
CA LYS A 44 7.77 1.85 -22.92
C LYS A 44 7.35 3.11 -22.16
N ALA A 45 6.89 4.15 -22.84
CA ALA A 45 6.42 5.37 -22.20
C ALA A 45 5.18 5.11 -21.33
N SER A 46 4.21 4.35 -21.85
CA SER A 46 3.01 3.96 -21.11
C SER A 46 3.34 3.16 -19.84
N TYR A 47 4.22 2.15 -19.93
CA TYR A 47 4.62 1.37 -18.76
C TYR A 47 5.40 2.19 -17.72
N ARG A 48 6.22 3.16 -18.14
CA ARG A 48 6.89 4.08 -17.18
C ARG A 48 5.88 4.92 -16.42
N LYS A 49 4.88 5.48 -17.11
CA LYS A 49 3.79 6.23 -16.48
C LYS A 49 3.02 5.34 -15.50
N ASN A 50 2.60 4.15 -15.94
CA ASN A 50 1.86 3.22 -15.09
C ASN A 50 2.65 2.78 -13.86
N LYS A 51 3.96 2.59 -13.98
CA LYS A 51 4.85 2.30 -12.83
C LYS A 51 4.78 3.42 -11.78
N ILE A 52 4.88 4.67 -12.22
CA ILE A 52 4.82 5.85 -11.34
C ILE A 52 3.44 5.97 -10.69
N ASP A 53 2.39 5.91 -11.49
CA ASP A 53 1.00 6.04 -11.03
C ASP A 53 0.65 4.94 -10.01
N LYS A 54 1.09 3.70 -10.28
CA LYS A 54 0.87 2.56 -9.38
C LYS A 54 1.67 2.67 -8.09
N ALA A 55 2.93 3.11 -8.16
CA ALA A 55 3.73 3.37 -6.97
C ALA A 55 3.08 4.44 -6.07
N ALA A 56 2.60 5.55 -6.65
CA ALA A 56 1.89 6.61 -5.95
C ALA A 56 0.55 6.14 -5.36
N TYR A 57 -0.13 5.19 -6.00
CA TYR A 57 -1.33 4.54 -5.45
C TYR A 57 -1.01 3.74 -4.18
N HIS A 58 0.04 2.90 -4.20
CA HIS A 58 0.45 2.13 -3.02
C HIS A 58 0.86 3.05 -1.86
N ASP A 59 1.58 4.14 -2.15
CA ASP A 59 1.98 5.11 -1.12
C ASP A 59 0.76 5.75 -0.44
N ARG A 60 -0.24 6.17 -1.23
CA ARG A 60 -1.50 6.71 -0.68
C ARG A 60 -2.23 5.70 0.21
N ARG A 61 -2.25 4.42 -0.16
CA ARG A 61 -2.87 3.36 0.68
C ARG A 61 -2.13 3.14 1.98
N ILE A 62 -0.80 3.10 1.93
CA ILE A 62 0.05 2.97 3.12
C ILE A 62 -0.20 4.14 4.07
N GLU A 63 -0.22 5.38 3.57
CA GLU A 63 -0.53 6.56 4.40
C GLU A 63 -1.95 6.49 4.99
N GLY A 64 -2.93 6.04 4.21
CA GLY A 64 -4.29 5.81 4.70
C GLY A 64 -4.36 4.85 5.88
N TRP A 65 -3.68 3.69 5.81
CA TRP A 65 -3.66 2.76 6.93
C TRP A 65 -2.83 3.24 8.11
N LYS A 66 -1.76 4.01 7.89
CA LYS A 66 -1.02 4.65 9.01
C LYS A 66 -1.94 5.61 9.77
N ALA A 67 -2.70 6.45 9.07
CA ALA A 67 -3.66 7.34 9.70
C ALA A 67 -4.75 6.55 10.45
N GLU A 68 -5.22 5.44 9.88
CA GLU A 68 -6.20 4.56 10.52
C GLU A 68 -5.64 3.87 11.77
N ILE A 69 -4.34 3.53 11.80
CA ILE A 69 -3.67 3.02 13.00
C ILE A 69 -3.72 4.06 14.12
N GLU A 70 -3.39 5.32 13.84
CA GLU A 70 -3.42 6.38 14.85
C GLU A 70 -4.84 6.60 15.39
N ARG A 71 -5.85 6.68 14.49
CA ARG A 71 -7.25 6.75 14.90
C ARG A 71 -7.68 5.55 15.75
N THR A 72 -7.22 4.35 15.40
CA THR A 72 -7.53 3.12 16.12
C THR A 72 -6.86 3.10 17.50
N LYS A 73 -5.62 3.59 17.63
CA LYS A 73 -4.94 3.75 18.92
C LYS A 73 -5.69 4.73 19.82
N ASP A 74 -6.15 5.86 19.27
CA ASP A 74 -6.91 6.84 20.04
C ASP A 74 -8.26 6.31 20.50
N ALA A 75 -8.96 5.56 19.64
CA ALA A 75 -10.19 4.88 20.02
C ALA A 75 -9.94 3.85 21.14
N LEU A 76 -8.86 3.07 21.04
CA LEU A 76 -8.47 2.10 22.07
C LEU A 76 -8.14 2.77 23.41
N ARG A 77 -7.51 3.95 23.42
CA ARG A 77 -7.24 4.74 24.64
C ARG A 77 -8.52 5.25 25.30
N ARG A 78 -9.55 5.58 24.50
CA ARG A 78 -10.85 6.05 24.99
C ARG A 78 -11.76 4.92 25.48
N CYS A 79 -11.51 3.68 25.09
CA CYS A 79 -12.18 2.52 25.66
C CYS A 79 -11.74 2.33 27.12
N ARG A 80 -12.68 2.58 28.05
CA ARG A 80 -12.55 2.19 29.46
C ARG A 80 -12.44 0.68 29.57
#